data_AF-A0A090X630-F1
#
_entry.id   AF-A0A090X630-F1
#
_cell.length_a   1.000
_cell.length_b   1.000
_cell.length_c   1.000
_cell.angle_alpha   90.00
_cell.angle_beta   90.00
_cell.angle_gamma   90.00
#
_symmetry.space_group_name_H-M   'P 1'
#
loop_
_entity.id
_entity.type
_entity.pdbx_description
1 polymer ?
#
loop_
_entity_poly.entity_id
_entity_poly.type
_entity_poly.pdbx_seq_one_letter_code
_entity_poly.pdbx_strand_id
1 'polypeptide(L)' 'MLTQGEICKFEGFVLEGCFRIFIIDKKGNENTLYFAAKDWWLMDIDSFMNQIPSNLNMQALEDSKVLFN' A
#
# COMPACT_ATOMS: atom_id res chain seq x y z
N MET A 1 -1.76 -5.07 6.29
CA MET A 1 -1.35 -4.01 5.34
C MET A 1 -0.02 -4.41 4.72
N LEU A 2 0.31 -3.88 3.54
CA LEU A 2 1.42 -4.39 2.73
C LEU A 2 2.79 -3.91 3.26
N THR A 3 3.72 -4.85 3.42
CA THR A 3 5.13 -4.57 3.73
C THR A 3 5.99 -4.88 2.51
N GLN A 4 7.00 -4.05 2.26
CA GLN A 4 7.98 -4.30 1.20
C GLN A 4 8.62 -5.68 1.39
N GLY A 5 8.70 -6.45 0.30
CA GLY A 5 9.15 -7.84 0.29
C GLY A 5 8.03 -8.88 0.42
N GLU A 6 6.81 -8.47 0.78
CA GLU A 6 5.64 -9.35 0.75
C GLU A 6 4.95 -9.30 -0.62
N ILE A 7 4.29 -10.39 -1.01
CA ILE A 7 3.42 -10.40 -2.19
C ILE A 7 2.11 -9.70 -1.82
N CYS A 8 1.69 -8.72 -2.62
CA CYS A 8 0.38 -8.10 -2.50
C CYS A 8 -0.69 -9.11 -2.92
N LYS A 9 -1.66 -9.38 -2.04
CA LYS A 9 -2.70 -10.40 -2.21
C LYS A 9 -4.12 -9.86 -2.12
N PHE A 10 -4.27 -8.55 -2.15
CA PHE A 10 -5.55 -7.89 -1.95
C PHE A 10 -5.71 -6.73 -2.92
N GLU A 11 -6.95 -6.46 -3.26
CA GLU A 11 -7.39 -5.20 -3.81
C GLU A 11 -8.20 -4.49 -2.71
N GLY A 12 -7.79 -3.29 -2.31
CA GLY A 12 -8.48 -2.51 -1.28
C GLY A 12 -9.12 -1.25 -1.86
N PHE A 13 -10.29 -0.85 -1.36
CA PHE A 13 -10.90 0.45 -1.64
C PHE A 13 -11.12 1.21 -0.33
N VAL A 14 -10.60 2.45 -0.24
CA VAL A 14 -10.64 3.25 0.98
C VAL A 14 -12.01 3.91 1.14
N LEU A 15 -12.79 3.46 2.13
CA LEU A 15 -14.08 4.04 2.47
C LEU A 15 -13.94 5.24 3.43
N GLU A 16 -13.01 5.12 4.39
CA GLU A 16 -12.64 6.13 5.37
C GLU A 16 -11.14 6.01 5.69
N GLY A 17 -10.49 7.14 5.99
CA GLY A 17 -9.08 7.20 6.40
C GLY A 17 -8.12 7.67 5.31
N CYS A 18 -6.82 7.59 5.61
CA CYS A 18 -5.73 8.00 4.73
C CYS A 18 -4.53 7.06 4.89
N PHE A 19 -3.93 6.70 3.76
CA PHE A 19 -2.83 5.75 3.66
C PHE A 19 -1.61 6.42 3.03
N ARG A 20 -0.44 6.21 3.62
CA ARG A 20 0.85 6.57 3.04
C ARG A 20 1.41 5.38 2.28
N ILE A 21 1.80 5.61 1.02
CA ILE A 21 2.49 4.64 0.19
C ILE A 21 3.93 5.10 0.04
N PHE A 22 4.89 4.23 0.37
CA PHE A 22 6.30 4.59 0.40
C PHE A 22 7.19 3.38 0.12
N ILE A 23 8.46 3.64 -0.19
CA ILE A 23 9.50 2.61 -0.35
C ILE A 23 10.61 2.83 0.68
N ILE A 24 11.31 1.76 1.04
CA ILE A 24 12.56 1.84 1.81
C ILE A 24 13.72 1.67 0.83
N ASP A 25 14.56 2.70 0.73
CA ASP A 25 15.72 2.67 -0.16
C ASP A 25 16.85 1.78 0.40
N LYS A 26 17.92 1.59 -0.39
CA LYS A 26 19.08 0.75 -0.02
C LYS A 26 19.84 1.27 1.22
N LYS A 27 19.65 2.52 1.62
CA LYS A 27 20.25 3.14 2.80
C LYS A 27 19.31 3.08 4.02
N GLY A 28 18.11 2.52 3.86
CA GLY A 28 17.09 2.44 4.90
C GLY A 28 16.20 3.68 5.03
N ASN A 29 16.27 4.65 4.10
CA ASN A 29 15.41 5.81 4.17
C ASN A 29 14.03 5.50 3.58
N GLU A 30 12.99 6.00 4.24
CA GLU A 30 11.64 5.96 3.72
C GLU A 30 11.39 7.11 2.73
N ASN A 31 10.98 6.77 1.52
CA ASN A 31 10.61 7.73 0.48
C ASN A 31 9.11 7.62 0.20
N THR A 32 8.34 8.60 0.65
CA THR A 32 6.90 8.68 0.37
C THR A 32 6.65 8.96 -1.11
N LEU A 33 5.82 8.14 -1.73
CA LEU A 33 5.45 8.30 -3.13
C LEU A 33 4.15 9.11 -3.27
N TYR A 34 3.11 8.70 -2.54
CA TYR A 34 1.80 9.36 -2.54
C TYR A 34 0.98 8.96 -1.32
N PHE A 35 -0.17 9.61 -1.17
CA PHE A 35 -1.17 9.27 -0.16
C PHE A 35 -2.46 8.84 -0.85
N ALA A 36 -3.07 7.75 -0.39
CA ALA A 36 -4.38 7.28 -0.83
C ALA A 36 -5.41 7.61 0.26
N ALA A 37 -6.31 8.52 -0.04
CA ALA A 37 -7.39 8.94 0.85
C ALA A 37 -8.70 8.22 0.49
N LYS A 38 -9.80 8.66 1.10
CA LYS A 38 -11.15 8.21 0.74
C LYS A 38 -11.37 8.19 -0.78
N ASP A 39 -12.08 7.16 -1.22
CA ASP A 39 -12.45 6.85 -2.61
C ASP A 39 -11.28 6.48 -3.53
N TRP A 40 -10.12 6.13 -2.97
CA TRP A 40 -8.97 5.61 -3.71
C TRP A 40 -8.82 4.10 -3.58
N TRP A 41 -8.24 3.50 -4.61
CA TRP A 41 -7.78 2.11 -4.58
C TRP A 41 -6.44 1.98 -3.86
N LEU A 42 -6.26 0.86 -3.18
CA LEU A 42 -5.07 0.48 -2.44
C LEU A 42 -4.64 -0.91 -2.90
N MET A 43 -3.69 -0.96 -3.85
CA MET A 43 -3.12 -2.20 -4.38
C MET A 43 -1.75 -1.93 -5.00
N ASP A 44 -0.85 -2.90 -4.94
CA ASP A 44 0.32 -2.95 -5.82
C ASP A 44 0.00 -3.90 -6.99
N ILE A 45 -0.36 -3.32 -8.12
CA ILE A 45 -0.81 -4.07 -9.31
C ILE A 45 0.30 -5.02 -9.81
N ASP A 46 1.56 -4.58 -9.81
CA ASP A 46 2.66 -5.40 -10.34
C ASP A 46 2.89 -6.63 -9.45
N SER A 47 2.95 -6.41 -8.13
CA SER A 47 3.07 -7.48 -7.15
C SER A 47 1.88 -8.45 -7.19
N PHE A 48 0.66 -7.92 -7.29
CA PHE A 48 -0.57 -8.73 -7.33
C PHE A 48 -0.67 -9.58 -8.60
N MET A 49 -0.44 -8.98 -9.77
CA MET A 49 -0.59 -9.67 -11.05
C MET A 49 0.52 -10.70 -11.30
N ASN A 50 1.75 -10.36 -10.96
CA ASN A 50 2.91 -11.20 -11.27
C ASN A 50 3.33 -12.13 -10.10
N GLN A 51 2.64 -12.04 -8.96
CA GLN A 51 2.94 -12.83 -7.75
C GLN A 51 4.39 -12.67 -7.29
N ILE A 52 4.90 -11.44 -7.38
CA ILE A 52 6.26 -11.07 -6.99
C ILE A 52 6.26 -10.21 -5.72
N PRO A 53 7.35 -10.22 -4.94
CA PRO A 53 7.50 -9.31 -3.80
C PRO A 53 7.32 -7.84 -4.18
N SER A 54 6.49 -7.12 -3.43
CA SER A 54 6.26 -5.69 -3.61
C SER A 54 7.48 -4.87 -3.19
N ASN A 55 7.73 -3.76 -3.88
CA ASN A 55 8.66 -2.74 -3.43
C ASN A 55 8.01 -1.71 -2.49
N LEU A 56 6.69 -1.75 -2.33
CA LEU A 56 5.90 -0.76 -1.62
C LEU A 56 5.61 -1.19 -0.19
N ASN A 57 5.50 -0.19 0.67
CA ASN A 57 4.88 -0.28 1.97
C ASN A 57 3.60 0.55 1.95
N MET A 58 2.58 0.08 2.65
CA MET A 58 1.32 0.80 2.85
C MET A 58 1.09 0.96 4.35
N GLN A 59 0.95 2.20 4.82
CA GLN A 59 0.73 2.53 6.24
C GLN A 59 -0.51 3.41 6.41
N ALA A 60 -1.41 3.03 7.32
CA ALA A 60 -2.57 3.85 7.67
C ALA A 60 -2.07 4.98 8.58
N LEU A 61 -2.48 6.22 8.28
CA LEU A 61 -2.09 7.40 9.05
C LEU A 61 -3.13 7.77 10.11
N GLU A 62 -4.33 7.23 9.99
CA GLU A 62 -5.47 7.42 10.88
C GLU A 62 -6.32 6.14 10.90
N ASP A 63 -7.34 6.10 11.75
CA ASP A 63 -8.31 5.00 11.76
C ASP A 63 -9.01 4.93 10.39
N SER A 64 -8.99 3.73 9.78
CA SER A 64 -9.43 3.55 8.40
C SER A 64 -10.45 2.43 8.26
N LYS A 65 -11.32 2.58 7.26
CA LYS A 65 -12.20 1.51 6.75
C LYS A 65 -11.84 1.23 5.31
N VAL A 66 -11.54 -0.03 5.02
CA VAL A 66 -11.18 -0.50 3.69
C VAL A 66 -12.08 -1.67 3.33
N LEU A 67 -12.65 -1.63 2.12
CA LEU A 67 -13.29 -2.78 1.51
C LEU A 67 -12.22 -3.60 0.80
N PHE A 68 -12.11 -4.89 1.11
CA PHE A 68 -11.16 -5.81 0.47
C PHE A 68 -11.89 -6.82 -0.41
N ASN A 69 -11.31 -7.12 -1.58
CA ASN A 69 -11.65 -8.28 -2.42
C ASN A 69 -10.57 -9.36 -2.31
#